data_AF-A0A078A2T3-F1
#
_entry.id   AF-A0A078A2T3-F1
#
_cell.length_a   1.000
_cell.length_b   1.000
_cell.length_c   1.000
_cell.angle_alpha   90.00
_cell.angle_beta   90.00
_cell.angle_gamma   90.00
#
_symmetry.space_group_name_H-M   'P 1'
#
loop_
_entity.id
_entity.type
_entity.pdbx_description
1 polymer ?
#
loop_
_entity_poly.entity_id
_entity_poly.type
_entity_poly.pdbx_seq_one_letter_code
_entity_poly.pdbx_strand_id
1 'polypeptide(L)'
;MLAQRVLFIILSCYLSFLNSCKLSQYKRTLRQEDSLCREQAGIQEGGIHYEVISIKAKNGYKAFKFITVRPQKNMRHTDSISRWVFRYNSWEDENSIQIVNALKMVSIQYPDYKIALLDIGANLGWYTFVAASLGYNVIAFEPFEQNYKAIEYGICRNQNIGGTYKNVRFVYKNHFTRYQDWNLKN
;
A
#
# COMPACT_ATOMS: atom_id res chain seq x y z
N MET A 1 -35.07 -8.37 -42.41
CA MET A 1 -33.83 -7.64 -42.01
C MET A 1 -34.04 -6.59 -40.90
N LEU A 2 -35.21 -5.96 -40.72
CA LEU A 2 -35.42 -4.96 -39.65
C LEU A 2 -35.36 -5.56 -38.22
N ALA A 3 -36.00 -6.72 -37.99
CA ALA A 3 -36.08 -7.32 -36.65
C ALA A 3 -34.70 -7.65 -36.04
N GLN A 4 -33.75 -8.09 -36.87
CA GLN A 4 -32.40 -8.42 -36.43
C GLN A 4 -31.62 -7.18 -35.98
N ARG A 5 -31.81 -6.03 -36.65
CA ARG A 5 -31.17 -4.75 -36.28
C ARG A 5 -31.71 -4.18 -34.97
N VAL A 6 -33.02 -4.32 -34.71
CA VAL A 6 -33.65 -3.89 -33.46
C VAL A 6 -33.13 -4.72 -32.28
N LEU A 7 -33.00 -6.03 -32.45
CA LEU A 7 -32.47 -6.92 -31.42
C LEU A 7 -31.02 -6.57 -31.04
N PHE A 8 -30.16 -6.26 -32.03
CA PHE A 8 -28.78 -5.84 -31.79
C PHE A 8 -28.67 -4.52 -31.00
N ILE A 9 -29.55 -3.54 -31.26
CA ILE A 9 -29.56 -2.27 -30.54
C ILE A 9 -29.98 -2.49 -29.07
N ILE A 10 -31.03 -3.28 -28.83
CA ILE A 10 -31.50 -3.59 -27.47
C ILE A 10 -30.41 -4.33 -26.67
N LEU A 11 -29.73 -5.31 -27.28
CA LEU A 11 -28.66 -6.06 -26.63
C LEU A 11 -27.46 -5.17 -26.28
N SER A 12 -27.09 -4.26 -27.19
CA SER A 12 -25.98 -3.31 -26.99
C SER A 12 -26.26 -2.32 -25.85
N CYS A 13 -27.48 -1.78 -25.80
CA CYS A 13 -27.91 -0.89 -24.70
C CYS A 13 -27.93 -1.62 -23.35
N TYR A 14 -28.42 -2.87 -23.31
CA TYR A 14 -28.46 -3.68 -22.09
C TYR A 14 -27.06 -4.02 -21.58
N LEU A 15 -26.13 -4.42 -22.47
CA LEU A 15 -24.73 -4.68 -22.12
C LEU A 15 -24.03 -3.41 -21.60
N SER A 16 -24.28 -2.27 -22.23
CA SER A 16 -23.72 -0.98 -21.81
C SER A 16 -24.24 -0.56 -20.42
N PHE A 17 -25.53 -0.79 -20.15
CA PHE A 17 -26.15 -0.53 -18.86
C PHE A 17 -25.60 -1.44 -17.74
N LEU A 18 -25.47 -2.74 -18.00
CA LEU A 18 -24.87 -3.69 -17.06
C LEU A 18 -23.42 -3.34 -16.71
N ASN A 19 -22.64 -2.92 -17.71
CA ASN A 19 -21.25 -2.49 -17.50
C ASN A 19 -21.17 -1.21 -16.66
N SER A 20 -22.06 -0.24 -16.89
CA SER A 20 -22.16 0.99 -16.09
C SER A 20 -22.53 0.70 -14.63
N CYS A 21 -23.47 -0.23 -14.40
CA CYS A 21 -23.91 -0.61 -13.06
C CYS A 21 -22.79 -1.32 -12.27
N LYS A 22 -22.08 -2.27 -12.89
CA LYS A 22 -20.89 -2.92 -12.29
C LYS A 22 -19.80 -1.91 -11.91
N LEU A 23 -19.52 -0.96 -12.80
CA LEU A 23 -18.51 0.08 -12.55
C LEU A 23 -18.94 1.01 -11.40
N SER A 24 -20.23 1.35 -11.32
CA SER A 24 -20.78 2.17 -10.24
C SER A 24 -20.69 1.47 -8.88
N GLN A 25 -21.05 0.19 -8.82
CA GLN A 25 -20.96 -0.63 -7.61
C GLN A 25 -19.50 -0.78 -7.16
N TYR A 26 -18.59 -1.09 -8.09
CA TYR A 26 -17.16 -1.17 -7.82
C TYR A 26 -16.59 0.16 -7.29
N LYS A 27 -16.98 1.30 -7.88
CA LYS A 27 -16.60 2.65 -7.39
C LYS A 27 -17.17 2.98 -6.01
N ARG A 28 -18.30 2.39 -5.61
CA ARG A 28 -18.85 2.55 -4.25
C ARG A 28 -18.04 1.75 -3.24
N THR A 29 -17.74 0.50 -3.56
CA THR A 29 -16.90 -0.37 -2.72
C THR A 29 -15.52 0.24 -2.50
N LEU A 30 -14.85 0.73 -3.56
CA LEU A 30 -13.54 1.39 -3.43
C LEU A 30 -13.57 2.65 -2.55
N ARG A 31 -14.67 3.40 -2.54
CA ARG A 31 -14.83 4.58 -1.68
C ARG A 31 -15.06 4.20 -0.23
N GLN A 32 -15.84 3.15 0.03
CA GLN A 32 -16.04 2.61 1.37
C GLN A 32 -14.73 2.02 1.94
N GLU A 33 -13.95 1.30 1.12
CA GLU A 33 -12.63 0.80 1.52
C GLU A 33 -11.65 1.94 1.82
N ASP A 34 -11.67 3.02 1.03
CA ASP A 34 -10.85 4.21 1.32
C ASP A 34 -11.19 4.84 2.67
N SER A 35 -12.48 5.05 2.92
CA SER A 35 -13.01 5.59 4.18
C SER A 35 -12.55 4.78 5.39
N LEU A 36 -12.73 3.46 5.34
CA LEU A 36 -12.33 2.55 6.40
C LEU A 36 -10.81 2.56 6.64
N CYS A 37 -10.00 2.54 5.59
CA CYS A 37 -8.55 2.58 5.73
C CYS A 37 -8.06 3.92 6.30
N ARG A 38 -8.75 5.02 5.99
CA ARG A 38 -8.44 6.33 6.59
C ARG A 38 -8.77 6.35 8.07
N GLU A 39 -9.95 5.85 8.44
CA GLU A 39 -10.37 5.75 9.84
C GLU A 39 -9.38 4.90 10.65
N GLN A 40 -9.00 3.72 10.13
CA GLN A 40 -8.00 2.85 10.77
C GLN A 40 -6.65 3.54 10.96
N ALA A 41 -6.21 4.34 9.99
CA ALA A 41 -4.98 5.10 10.07
C ALA A 41 -5.09 6.40 10.90
N GLY A 42 -6.24 6.66 11.55
CA GLY A 42 -6.48 7.91 12.27
C GLY A 42 -6.41 9.16 11.37
N ILE A 43 -6.75 9.00 10.09
CA ILE A 43 -6.83 10.07 9.08
C ILE A 43 -8.29 10.54 9.03
N GLN A 44 -8.55 11.75 9.50
CA GLN A 44 -9.92 12.29 9.59
C GLN A 44 -10.56 12.48 8.20
N GLU A 45 -11.78 11.95 8.00
CA GLU A 45 -12.63 12.29 6.85
C GLU A 45 -13.02 13.77 6.88
N GLY A 46 -12.90 14.46 5.74
CA GLY A 46 -13.08 15.92 5.66
C GLY A 46 -11.86 16.73 6.10
N GLY A 47 -10.84 16.09 6.70
CA GLY A 47 -9.53 16.69 6.90
C GLY A 47 -8.80 16.77 5.56
N ILE A 48 -8.67 17.97 5.01
CA ILE A 48 -8.02 18.28 3.72
C ILE A 48 -6.50 17.98 3.74
N HIS A 49 -6.00 17.15 4.66
CA HIS A 49 -4.58 17.08 4.99
C HIS A 49 -3.81 15.99 4.26
N TYR A 50 -4.47 14.98 3.69
CA TYR A 50 -3.78 13.82 3.09
C TYR A 50 -4.33 13.45 1.70
N GLU A 51 -3.45 13.50 0.69
CA GLU A 51 -3.73 13.08 -0.69
C GLU A 51 -3.37 11.59 -0.88
N VAL A 52 -4.27 10.80 -1.49
CA VAL A 52 -3.96 9.40 -1.84
C VAL A 52 -3.09 9.38 -3.09
N ILE A 53 -1.94 8.73 -3.00
CA ILE A 53 -1.03 8.61 -4.13
C ILE A 53 -0.77 7.14 -4.42
N SER A 54 -0.75 6.80 -5.71
CA SER A 54 -0.31 5.51 -6.21
C SER A 54 1.10 5.67 -6.78
N ILE A 55 2.08 5.09 -6.11
CA ILE A 55 3.47 5.09 -6.57
C ILE A 55 3.64 3.90 -7.51
N LYS A 56 4.19 4.16 -8.70
CA LYS A 56 4.58 3.13 -9.67
C LYS A 56 6.09 3.19 -9.81
N ALA A 57 6.75 2.19 -9.27
CA ALA A 57 8.21 2.17 -9.15
C ALA A 57 8.78 0.96 -9.88
N LYS A 58 10.08 1.02 -10.17
CA LYS A 58 10.84 -0.10 -10.73
C LYS A 58 12.11 -0.26 -9.89
N ASN A 59 12.35 -1.45 -9.39
CA ASN A 59 13.60 -1.79 -8.70
C ASN A 59 14.56 -2.56 -9.62
N GLY A 60 14.60 -2.25 -10.91
CA GLY A 60 15.38 -3.00 -11.91
C GLY A 60 14.89 -4.42 -12.24
N TYR A 61 14.22 -5.14 -11.31
CA TYR A 61 13.72 -6.51 -11.53
C TYR A 61 12.23 -6.57 -11.87
N LYS A 62 11.42 -5.73 -11.22
CA LYS A 62 9.97 -5.75 -11.40
C LYS A 62 9.37 -4.38 -11.13
N ALA A 63 8.34 -4.03 -11.90
CA ALA A 63 7.51 -2.90 -11.54
C ALA A 63 6.68 -3.28 -10.31
N PHE A 64 6.69 -2.43 -9.29
CA PHE A 64 5.80 -2.57 -8.14
C PHE A 64 4.97 -1.31 -7.98
N LYS A 65 3.80 -1.49 -7.38
CA LYS A 65 2.83 -0.42 -7.16
C LYS A 65 2.33 -0.52 -5.75
N PHE A 66 2.36 0.61 -5.05
CA PHE A 66 1.73 0.73 -3.74
C PHE A 66 0.96 2.04 -3.63
N ILE A 67 -0.11 1.99 -2.85
CA ILE A 67 -0.91 3.13 -2.46
C ILE A 67 -0.40 3.64 -1.11
N THR A 68 -0.27 4.96 -0.96
CA THR A 68 0.07 5.62 0.30
C THR A 68 -0.67 6.96 0.38
N VAL A 69 -0.45 7.72 1.47
CA VAL A 69 -0.90 9.11 1.57
C VAL A 69 0.26 10.09 1.65
N ARG A 70 0.02 11.27 1.09
CA ARG A 70 0.91 12.43 1.17
C ARG A 70 0.28 13.54 2.01
N PRO A 71 0.97 14.06 3.03
CA PRO A 71 0.57 15.31 3.68
C PRO A 71 0.53 16.46 2.67
N GLN A 72 -0.57 17.23 2.62
CA GLN A 72 -0.72 18.36 1.70
C GLN A 72 0.36 19.44 1.91
N LYS A 73 0.63 20.23 0.85
CA LYS A 73 1.71 21.22 0.72
C LYS A 73 1.81 22.24 1.88
N ASN A 74 0.73 22.47 2.62
CA ASN A 74 0.66 23.42 3.73
C ASN A 74 0.96 22.79 5.11
N MET A 75 1.18 21.47 5.19
CA MET A 75 1.70 20.83 6.39
C MET A 75 3.23 20.96 6.45
N ARG A 76 3.75 21.49 7.57
CA ARG A 76 5.16 21.88 7.76
C ARG A 76 6.20 20.73 7.72
N HIS A 77 5.81 19.49 7.47
CA HIS A 77 6.71 18.35 7.71
C HIS A 77 6.58 17.23 6.65
N THR A 78 6.87 17.54 5.39
CA THR A 78 7.30 16.47 4.47
C THR A 78 8.82 16.41 4.52
N ASP A 79 9.36 15.31 5.05
CA ASP A 79 10.80 15.08 5.05
C ASP A 79 11.34 14.94 3.60
N SER A 80 12.65 15.03 3.45
CA SER A 80 13.30 14.99 2.12
C SER A 80 13.04 13.69 1.37
N ILE A 81 12.95 12.57 2.08
CA ILE A 81 12.69 11.24 1.52
C ILE A 81 11.28 11.20 0.96
N SER A 82 10.30 11.56 1.78
CA SER A 82 8.89 11.66 1.36
C SER A 82 8.74 12.54 0.12
N ARG A 83 9.37 13.71 0.10
CA ARG A 83 9.32 14.64 -1.04
C ARG A 83 9.91 14.02 -2.31
N TRP A 84 11.01 13.29 -2.19
CA TRP A 84 11.66 12.64 -3.32
C TRP A 84 10.76 11.55 -3.91
N VAL A 85 10.26 10.65 -3.05
CA VAL A 85 9.33 9.58 -3.43
C VAL A 85 8.12 10.14 -4.18
N PHE A 86 7.48 11.19 -3.65
CA PHE A 86 6.30 11.78 -4.30
C PHE A 86 6.61 12.48 -5.62
N ARG A 87 7.81 13.06 -5.76
CA ARG A 87 8.19 13.78 -6.99
C ARG A 87 8.65 12.83 -8.09
N TYR A 88 9.41 11.80 -7.74
CA TYR A 88 10.12 10.97 -8.72
C TYR A 88 9.57 9.55 -8.82
N ASN A 89 8.66 9.14 -7.93
CA ASN A 89 8.17 7.76 -7.81
C ASN A 89 9.32 6.73 -7.71
N SER A 90 10.44 7.15 -7.11
CA SER A 90 11.65 6.35 -6.90
C SER A 90 12.25 6.67 -5.54
N TRP A 91 12.97 5.71 -4.97
CA TRP A 91 13.85 5.90 -3.82
C TRP A 91 14.92 4.81 -3.84
N GLU A 92 16.18 5.24 -3.94
CA GLU A 92 17.36 4.36 -3.93
C GLU A 92 17.15 3.03 -4.68
N ASP A 93 16.96 3.11 -5.99
CA ASP A 93 16.60 1.95 -6.82
C ASP A 93 17.68 0.84 -6.73
N GLU A 94 18.96 1.21 -6.67
CA GLU A 94 20.08 0.29 -6.49
C GLU A 94 20.07 -0.40 -5.12
N ASN A 95 19.73 0.32 -4.04
CA ASN A 95 19.63 -0.29 -2.71
C ASN A 95 18.39 -1.19 -2.62
N SER A 96 17.30 -0.81 -3.31
CA SER A 96 16.10 -1.64 -3.43
C SER A 96 16.42 -2.98 -4.11
N ILE A 97 17.29 -2.97 -5.13
CA ILE A 97 17.84 -4.18 -5.76
C ILE A 97 18.62 -5.03 -4.76
N GLN A 98 19.55 -4.41 -4.04
CA GLN A 98 20.42 -5.13 -3.11
C GLN A 98 19.63 -5.80 -1.99
N ILE A 99 18.65 -5.11 -1.40
CA ILE A 99 17.77 -5.65 -0.35
C ILE A 99 16.99 -6.86 -0.88
N VAL A 100 16.41 -6.76 -2.07
CA VAL A 100 15.64 -7.87 -2.67
C VAL A 100 16.55 -9.07 -2.95
N ASN A 101 17.75 -8.84 -3.47
CA ASN A 101 18.71 -9.91 -3.71
C ASN A 101 19.16 -10.57 -2.41
N ALA A 102 19.40 -9.80 -1.35
CA ALA A 102 19.72 -10.33 -0.04
C ALA A 102 18.58 -11.20 0.52
N LEU A 103 17.32 -10.71 0.46
CA LEU A 103 16.15 -11.48 0.89
C LEU A 103 16.01 -12.80 0.11
N LYS A 104 16.26 -12.77 -1.20
CA LYS A 104 16.26 -13.96 -2.05
C LYS A 104 17.35 -14.94 -1.64
N MET A 105 18.58 -14.48 -1.47
CA MET A 105 19.70 -15.34 -1.06
C MET A 105 19.44 -16.00 0.29
N VAL A 106 18.97 -15.24 1.28
CA VAL A 106 18.63 -15.77 2.60
C VAL A 106 17.49 -16.79 2.51
N SER A 107 16.47 -16.54 1.68
CA SER A 107 15.37 -17.50 1.50
C SER A 107 15.78 -18.82 0.84
N ILE A 108 16.82 -18.79 0.00
CA ILE A 108 17.41 -20.00 -0.60
C ILE A 108 18.27 -20.74 0.43
N GLN A 109 19.03 -19.98 1.23
CA GLN A 109 19.92 -20.56 2.24
C GLN A 109 19.15 -21.22 3.40
N TYR A 110 17.97 -20.69 3.75
CA TYR A 110 17.16 -21.16 4.87
C TYR A 110 15.71 -21.46 4.42
N PRO A 111 15.50 -22.53 3.61
CA PRO A 111 14.21 -22.81 2.98
C PRO A 111 13.09 -23.15 3.98
N ASP A 112 13.44 -23.66 5.15
CA ASP A 112 12.49 -24.03 6.21
C ASP A 112 12.07 -22.83 7.08
N TYR A 113 12.68 -21.66 6.89
CA TYR A 113 12.47 -20.48 7.73
C TYR A 113 11.62 -19.43 7.01
N LYS A 114 10.72 -18.80 7.76
CA LYS A 114 10.01 -17.60 7.31
C LYS A 114 10.93 -16.40 7.41
N ILE A 115 11.43 -15.92 6.27
CA ILE A 115 12.28 -14.74 6.20
C ILE A 115 11.45 -13.47 6.37
N ALA A 116 11.99 -12.51 7.13
CA ALA A 116 11.40 -11.20 7.33
C ALA A 116 12.42 -10.09 7.10
N LEU A 117 12.01 -9.00 6.44
CA LEU A 117 12.74 -7.73 6.42
C LEU A 117 12.44 -6.95 7.71
N LEU A 118 13.47 -6.46 8.38
CA LEU A 118 13.33 -5.46 9.44
C LEU A 118 13.62 -4.07 8.84
N ASP A 119 12.58 -3.25 8.69
CA ASP A 119 12.64 -1.91 8.08
C ASP A 119 12.60 -0.83 9.17
N ILE A 120 13.76 -0.31 9.56
CA ILE A 120 13.91 0.70 10.62
C ILE A 120 13.98 2.09 9.98
N GLY A 121 13.07 2.98 10.37
CA GLY A 121 12.92 4.27 9.69
C GLY A 121 12.16 4.11 8.37
N ALA A 122 11.10 3.31 8.41
CA ALA A 122 10.36 2.88 7.22
C ALA A 122 9.78 4.06 6.41
N ASN A 123 9.63 5.25 7.02
CA ASN A 123 9.18 6.49 6.38
C ASN A 123 7.81 6.32 5.70
N LEU A 124 7.70 6.46 4.38
CA LEU A 124 6.46 6.17 3.63
C LEU A 124 6.26 4.67 3.32
N GLY A 125 7.17 3.81 3.78
CA GLY A 125 7.13 2.36 3.61
C GLY A 125 7.77 1.89 2.31
N TRP A 126 8.75 2.59 1.75
CA TRP A 126 9.33 2.22 0.46
C TRP A 126 9.85 0.79 0.44
N TYR A 127 10.81 0.44 1.31
CA TYR A 127 11.35 -0.92 1.39
C TYR A 127 10.34 -1.91 1.93
N THR A 128 9.53 -1.49 2.90
CA THR A 128 8.37 -2.25 3.40
C THR A 128 7.51 -2.75 2.24
N PHE A 129 7.07 -1.87 1.35
CA PHE A 129 6.18 -2.23 0.25
C PHE A 129 6.92 -2.95 -0.88
N VAL A 130 8.20 -2.66 -1.13
CA VAL A 130 9.03 -3.45 -2.05
C VAL A 130 9.09 -4.91 -1.60
N ALA A 131 9.53 -5.17 -0.37
CA ALA A 131 9.70 -6.52 0.15
C ALA A 131 8.36 -7.26 0.27
N ALA A 132 7.34 -6.57 0.81
CA ALA A 132 5.99 -7.11 0.88
C ALA A 132 5.48 -7.49 -0.51
N SER A 133 5.65 -6.63 -1.54
CA SER A 133 5.20 -6.89 -2.93
C SER A 133 5.77 -8.17 -3.56
N LEU A 134 6.83 -8.72 -2.98
CA LEU A 134 7.49 -9.96 -3.40
C LEU A 134 7.14 -11.16 -2.51
N GLY A 135 6.25 -10.98 -1.53
CA GLY A 135 5.74 -12.02 -0.64
C GLY A 135 6.51 -12.18 0.67
N TYR A 136 7.57 -11.39 0.91
CA TYR A 136 8.33 -11.46 2.16
C TYR A 136 7.53 -10.90 3.35
N ASN A 137 7.84 -11.40 4.54
CA ASN A 137 7.36 -10.77 5.76
C ASN A 137 8.15 -9.48 5.99
N VAL A 138 7.50 -8.49 6.61
CA VAL A 138 8.16 -7.23 6.96
C VAL A 138 7.77 -6.86 8.38
N ILE A 139 8.75 -6.46 9.18
CA ILE A 139 8.56 -5.77 10.45
C ILE A 139 9.06 -4.35 10.23
N ALA A 140 8.16 -3.37 10.27
CA ALA A 140 8.50 -1.99 9.97
C ALA A 140 8.35 -1.11 11.21
N PHE A 141 9.31 -0.20 11.41
CA PHE A 141 9.36 0.74 12.51
C PHE A 141 9.52 2.16 11.97
N GLU A 142 8.68 3.08 12.45
CA GLU A 142 8.72 4.50 12.07
C GLU A 142 8.42 5.37 13.28
N PRO A 143 9.31 6.29 13.68
CA PRO A 143 9.07 7.15 14.84
C PRO A 143 8.17 8.35 14.54
N PHE A 144 8.03 8.79 13.28
CA PHE A 144 7.20 9.96 12.95
C PHE A 144 5.75 9.57 12.69
N GLU A 145 4.83 10.16 13.46
CA GLU A 145 3.39 9.86 13.38
C GLU A 145 2.81 10.01 11.97
N GLN A 146 3.25 11.02 11.21
CA GLN A 146 2.72 11.25 9.86
C GLN A 146 3.10 10.14 8.89
N ASN A 147 4.33 9.63 9.02
CA ASN A 147 4.87 8.55 8.21
C ASN A 147 4.26 7.20 8.64
N TYR A 148 4.09 6.99 9.94
CA TYR A 148 3.33 5.87 10.49
C TYR A 148 1.93 5.80 9.88
N LYS A 149 1.15 6.88 9.93
CA LYS A 149 -0.20 6.93 9.34
C LYS A 149 -0.18 6.65 7.85
N ALA A 150 0.87 7.09 7.13
CA ALA A 150 1.03 6.81 5.72
C ALA A 150 1.25 5.32 5.42
N ILE A 151 2.10 4.65 6.22
CA ILE A 151 2.33 3.23 6.09
C ILE A 151 1.10 2.43 6.51
N GLU A 152 0.47 2.75 7.63
CA GLU A 152 -0.73 2.05 8.12
C GLU A 152 -1.87 2.10 7.10
N TYR A 153 -2.13 3.29 6.57
CA TYR A 153 -3.07 3.47 5.47
C TYR A 153 -2.65 2.67 4.23
N GLY A 154 -1.37 2.69 3.88
CA GLY A 154 -0.84 1.92 2.77
C GLY A 154 -1.04 0.41 2.97
N ILE A 155 -0.77 -0.13 4.15
CA ILE A 155 -1.02 -1.55 4.47
C ILE A 155 -2.48 -1.88 4.22
N CYS A 156 -3.43 -1.12 4.78
CA CYS A 156 -4.86 -1.34 4.58
C CYS A 156 -5.25 -1.30 3.09
N ARG A 157 -4.84 -0.26 2.37
CA ARG A 157 -5.22 -0.09 0.95
C ARG A 157 -4.60 -1.12 0.02
N ASN A 158 -3.41 -1.61 0.35
CA ASN A 158 -2.69 -2.54 -0.51
C ASN A 158 -3.02 -4.02 -0.18
N GLN A 159 -3.68 -4.34 0.94
CA GLN A 159 -4.15 -5.70 1.23
C GLN A 159 -5.05 -6.28 0.12
N ASN A 160 -5.81 -5.43 -0.57
CA ASN A 160 -6.69 -5.81 -1.69
C ASN A 160 -5.97 -5.86 -3.05
N ILE A 161 -4.72 -5.42 -3.13
CA ILE A 161 -3.89 -5.50 -4.33
C ILE A 161 -3.07 -6.79 -4.28
N GLY A 162 -3.73 -7.91 -4.60
CA GLY A 162 -3.09 -9.22 -4.76
C GLY A 162 -2.81 -9.99 -3.47
N GLY A 163 -3.30 -9.54 -2.31
CA GLY A 163 -3.10 -10.24 -1.02
C GLY A 163 -1.69 -10.12 -0.43
N THR A 164 -0.82 -9.38 -1.11
CA THR A 164 0.63 -9.40 -0.95
C THR A 164 1.14 -8.67 0.31
N TYR A 165 0.33 -7.80 0.89
CA TYR A 165 0.73 -6.92 1.99
C TYR A 165 0.20 -7.36 3.37
N LYS A 166 -0.39 -8.56 3.45
CA LYS A 166 -0.85 -9.18 4.71
C LYS A 166 0.31 -9.54 5.66
N ASN A 167 1.53 -9.56 5.14
CA ASN A 167 2.73 -10.00 5.87
C ASN A 167 3.53 -8.83 6.48
N VAL A 168 2.98 -7.61 6.47
CA VAL A 168 3.60 -6.44 7.11
C VAL A 168 3.08 -6.32 8.54
N ARG A 169 3.98 -6.36 9.52
CA ARG A 169 3.73 -6.03 10.91
C ARG A 169 4.33 -4.66 11.20
N PHE A 170 3.50 -3.72 11.64
CA PHE A 170 3.96 -2.38 11.96
C PHE A 170 4.16 -2.21 13.45
N VAL A 171 5.29 -1.63 13.84
CA VAL A 171 5.60 -1.28 15.22
C VAL A 171 5.74 0.23 15.29
N TYR A 172 4.70 0.87 15.82
CA TYR A 172 4.73 2.29 16.14
C TYR A 172 4.89 2.48 17.64
N LYS A 173 5.74 3.43 18.05
CA LYS A 173 5.89 3.80 19.45
C LYS A 173 5.51 5.27 19.64
N ASN A 174 4.21 5.57 19.66
CA ASN A 174 3.72 6.66 20.50
C ASN A 174 3.19 6.05 21.79
N HIS A 175 3.66 6.57 22.90
CA HIS A 175 3.37 6.20 24.29
C HIS A 175 4.17 5.02 24.86
N PHE A 176 4.85 5.35 25.96
CA PHE A 176 5.44 4.46 26.96
C PHE A 176 4.41 3.57 27.70
N THR A 177 3.22 3.31 27.17
CA THR A 177 2.14 2.60 27.87
C THR A 177 1.45 1.56 26.98
N ARG A 178 2.08 0.39 26.85
CA ARG A 178 1.47 -0.97 26.84
C ARG A 178 2.45 -1.97 26.25
N TYR A 179 3.35 -2.44 27.10
CA TYR A 179 4.22 -3.59 26.85
C TYR A 179 3.57 -4.89 27.37
N GLN A 180 2.26 -5.10 27.15
CA GLN A 180 1.55 -6.25 27.76
C GLN A 180 1.04 -7.33 26.81
N ASP A 181 1.09 -7.18 25.48
CA ASP A 181 0.55 -8.21 24.58
C ASP A 181 1.62 -8.96 23.76
N TRP A 182 2.84 -9.09 24.31
CA TRP A 182 3.83 -10.03 23.79
C TRP A 182 3.59 -11.44 24.37
N ASN A 183 2.60 -12.13 23.81
CA ASN A 183 2.52 -13.60 23.90
C ASN A 183 2.79 -14.18 22.51
N LEU A 184 4.07 -14.29 22.16
CA LEU A 184 4.51 -15.27 21.16
C LEU A 184 4.40 -16.65 21.83
N LYS A 185 3.22 -17.27 21.73
CA LYS A 185 3.09 -18.69 22.02
C LYS A 185 3.84 -19.44 20.92
N ASN A 186 4.91 -20.11 21.34
CA ASN A 186 5.62 -21.15 20.60
C ASN A 186 4.66 -22.27 20.19
#